data_AF-A0A8T4WS24-F1
#
_entry.id   AF-A0A8T4WS24-F1
#
_cell.length_a   1.000
_cell.length_b   1.000
_cell.length_c   1.000
_cell.angle_alpha   90.00
_cell.angle_beta   90.00
_cell.angle_gamma   90.00
#
_symmetry.space_group_name_H-M   'P 1'
#
loop_
_entity.id
_entity.type
_entity.pdbx_description
1 polymer ?
#
loop_
_entity_poly.entity_id
_entity_poly.type
_entity_poly.pdbx_seq_one_letter_code
_entity_poly.pdbx_strand_id
1 'polypeptide(L)' 'MQDYDVTVYDRKDSLLNHRLEEIWAKILNLSTGESMDVCIWWKDDKGRIHDESPKLPVELRDVVDNAWIESYYK' A
#
# COMPACT_ATOMS: atom_id res chain seq x y z
N MET A 1 6.71 -19.34 -7.79
CA MET A 1 5.80 -18.27 -8.17
C MET A 1 5.22 -17.75 -6.87
N GLN A 2 5.30 -16.44 -6.63
CA GLN A 2 4.72 -15.87 -5.42
C GLN A 2 3.24 -15.64 -5.69
N ASP A 3 2.39 -16.42 -5.03
CA ASP A 3 0.92 -16.42 -5.14
C ASP A 3 0.30 -15.24 -4.36
N TYR A 4 0.83 -14.03 -4.56
CA TYR A 4 0.29 -12.81 -3.96
C TYR A 4 -0.18 -11.87 -5.05
N ASP A 5 -1.46 -11.51 -4.98
CA ASP A 5 -2.05 -10.46 -5.80
C ASP A 5 -2.03 -9.16 -4.99
N VAL A 6 -1.41 -8.12 -5.52
CA VAL A 6 -1.27 -6.84 -4.82
C VAL A 6 -1.94 -5.75 -5.62
N THR A 7 -2.89 -5.08 -4.98
CA THR A 7 -3.59 -3.92 -5.54
C THR A 7 -3.24 -2.68 -4.73
N VAL A 8 -2.61 -1.69 -5.37
CA VAL A 8 -2.31 -0.38 -4.77
C VAL A 8 -3.42 0.61 -5.10
N TYR A 9 -3.95 1.28 -4.09
CA TYR A 9 -5.04 2.25 -4.25
C TYR A 9 -4.89 3.44 -3.28
N ASP A 10 -5.40 4.60 -3.69
CA ASP A 10 -5.50 5.77 -2.83
C ASP A 10 -6.76 5.68 -1.94
N ARG A 11 -6.59 6.02 -0.67
CA ARG A 11 -7.69 6.17 0.28
C ARG A 11 -7.71 7.61 0.76
N LYS A 12 -8.66 8.38 0.23
CA LYS A 12 -8.88 9.80 0.59
C LYS A 12 -9.86 9.98 1.75
N ASP A 13 -9.92 9.00 2.66
CA ASP A 13 -10.94 8.95 3.70
C ASP A 13 -10.27 8.78 5.08
N SER A 14 -9.79 9.89 5.63
CA SER A 14 -9.28 9.96 6.99
C SER A 14 -9.70 11.27 7.66
N LEU A 15 -11.02 11.51 7.70
CA LEU A 15 -11.64 12.56 8.53
C LEU A 15 -11.33 12.40 10.04
N LEU A 16 -10.73 11.27 10.43
CA LEU A 16 -10.47 10.91 11.83
C LEU A 16 -9.00 11.05 12.28
N ASN A 17 -8.02 11.28 11.39
CA ASN A 17 -6.61 11.08 11.76
C ASN A 17 -5.57 12.08 11.21
N HIS A 18 -5.95 13.30 10.80
CA HIS A 18 -5.00 14.31 10.29
C HIS A 18 -4.22 13.88 9.03
N ARG A 19 -4.57 12.75 8.39
CA ARG A 19 -3.95 12.27 7.16
C ARG A 19 -4.72 12.80 5.97
N LEU A 20 -4.07 13.62 5.16
CA LEU A 20 -4.66 14.25 3.97
C LEU A 20 -4.74 13.26 2.80
N GLU A 21 -3.71 12.43 2.64
CA GLU A 21 -3.60 11.48 1.55
C GLU A 21 -3.02 10.18 2.10
N GLU A 22 -3.63 9.04 1.81
CA GLU A 22 -3.12 7.73 2.19
C GLU A 22 -3.10 6.82 0.96
N ILE A 23 -2.02 6.09 0.78
CA ILE A 23 -1.85 5.05 -0.24
C ILE A 23 -1.76 3.71 0.50
N TRP A 24 -2.59 2.78 0.07
CA TRP A 24 -2.72 1.47 0.66
C TRP A 24 -2.41 0.40 -0.38
N ALA A 25 -1.79 -0.69 0.08
CA ALA A 25 -1.64 -1.92 -0.67
C ALA A 25 -2.56 -2.97 -0.07
N LYS A 26 -3.48 -3.50 -0.88
CA LYS A 26 -4.22 -4.72 -0.55
C LYS A 26 -3.44 -5.90 -1.10
N ILE A 27 -3.02 -6.78 -0.21
CA ILE A 27 -2.24 -7.97 -0.52
C ILE A 27 -3.15 -9.18 -0.30
N LEU A 28 -3.50 -9.86 -1.38
CA LEU A 28 -4.31 -11.08 -1.38
C LEU A 28 -3.39 -12.28 -1.57
N ASN A 29 -3.36 -13.17 -0.60
CA ASN A 29 -2.74 -14.47 -0.71
C ASN A 29 -3.66 -15.39 -1.52
N LEU A 30 -3.28 -15.75 -2.75
CA LEU A 30 -4.06 -16.62 -3.62
C LEU A 30 -4.06 -18.08 -3.15
N SER A 31 -3.07 -18.48 -2.34
CA SER A 31 -3.01 -19.84 -1.78
C SER A 31 -3.96 -20.04 -0.60
N THR A 32 -4.13 -19.05 0.26
CA THR A 32 -5.03 -19.13 1.44
C THR A 32 -6.35 -18.39 1.27
N GLY A 33 -6.45 -17.51 0.28
CA GLY A 33 -7.59 -16.60 0.09
C GLY A 33 -7.63 -15.44 1.09
N GLU A 34 -6.60 -15.28 1.93
CA GLU A 34 -6.54 -14.23 2.93
C GLU A 34 -6.08 -12.91 2.31
N SER A 35 -6.75 -11.81 2.66
CA SER A 35 -6.37 -10.47 2.23
C SER A 35 -5.96 -9.60 3.41
N MET A 36 -4.86 -8.87 3.26
CA MET A 36 -4.43 -7.84 4.21
C MET A 36 -4.33 -6.48 3.53
N ASP A 37 -4.77 -5.44 4.22
CA ASP A 37 -4.63 -4.05 3.78
C ASP A 37 -3.55 -3.37 4.61
N VAL A 38 -2.51 -2.86 3.95
CA VAL A 38 -1.38 -2.21 4.60
C VAL A 38 -1.21 -0.81 4.04
N CYS A 39 -1.08 0.18 4.92
CA CYS A 39 -0.71 1.53 4.52
C CYS A 39 0.77 1.53 4.16
N ILE A 40 1.08 1.88 2.91
CA ILE A 40 2.46 1.91 2.39
C ILE A 40 2.99 3.33 2.34
N TRP A 41 2.10 4.31 2.23
CA TRP A 41 2.49 5.71 2.18
C TRP A 41 1.34 6.58 2.64
N TRP A 42 1.64 7.66 3.33
CA TRP A 42 0.62 8.64 3.71
C TRP A 42 1.24 10.01 3.92
N LYS A 43 0.40 11.04 3.86
CA LYS A 43 0.77 12.43 4.02
C LYS A 43 -0.04 13.07 5.12
N ASP A 44 0.67 13.64 6.08
CA ASP A 44 0.12 14.34 7.23
C ASP A 44 -0.42 15.73 6.85
N ASP A 45 -1.25 16.34 7.72
CA ASP A 45 -1.84 17.68 7.50
C ASP A 45 -0.80 18.78 7.29
N LYS A 46 0.41 18.54 7.80
CA LYS A 46 1.59 19.40 7.68
C LYS A 46 2.33 19.24 6.36
N GLY A 47 1.81 18.44 5.44
CA GLY A 47 2.45 18.10 4.17
C GLY A 47 3.67 17.18 4.31
N ARG A 48 3.85 16.54 5.47
CA ARG A 48 4.93 15.59 5.71
C ARG A 48 4.58 14.25 5.10
N ILE A 49 5.50 13.71 4.33
CA ILE A 49 5.36 12.42 3.67
C ILE A 49 5.93 11.34 4.59
N HIS A 50 5.14 10.29 4.81
CA HIS A 50 5.49 9.13 5.61
C HIS A 50 5.45 7.89 4.73
N ASP A 51 6.62 7.31 4.48
CA ASP A 51 6.79 6.07 3.74
C ASP A 51 6.83 4.88 4.72
N GLU A 52 5.80 4.05 4.66
CA GLU A 52 5.63 2.83 5.47
C GLU A 52 6.00 1.57 4.68
N SER A 53 6.24 1.67 3.37
CA SER A 53 6.76 0.63 2.47
C SER A 53 7.90 -0.21 3.08
N PRO A 54 8.92 0.37 3.76
CA PRO A 54 9.98 -0.41 4.40
C PRO A 54 9.53 -1.20 5.63
N LYS A 55 8.31 -1.05 6.14
CA LYS A 55 7.82 -1.92 7.21
C LYS A 55 7.33 -3.27 6.69
N LEU A 56 7.09 -3.38 5.40
CA LEU A 56 6.69 -4.64 4.79
C LEU A 56 7.84 -5.65 4.77
N PRO A 57 7.53 -6.96 4.91
CA PRO A 57 8.47 -8.03 4.64
C PRO A 57 9.10 -7.87 3.25
N VAL A 58 10.38 -8.20 3.13
CA VAL A 58 11.13 -8.05 1.86
C VAL A 58 10.43 -8.72 0.68
N GLU A 59 9.75 -9.84 0.92
CA GLU A 59 9.00 -10.58 -0.10
C GLU A 59 7.78 -9.81 -0.64
N LEU A 60 7.15 -8.98 0.20
CA LEU A 60 6.00 -8.17 -0.19
C LEU A 60 6.42 -6.81 -0.74
N ARG A 61 7.60 -6.30 -0.36
CA ARG A 61 8.12 -5.03 -0.88
C ARG A 61 8.23 -5.05 -2.39
N ASP A 62 8.84 -6.09 -2.97
CA ASP A 62 9.04 -6.16 -4.42
C ASP A 62 7.70 -6.20 -5.18
N VAL A 63 6.73 -6.95 -4.66
CA VAL A 63 5.39 -7.06 -5.26
C VAL A 63 4.62 -5.75 -5.13
N VAL A 64 4.70 -5.09 -3.97
CA VAL A 64 4.07 -3.78 -3.73
C VAL A 64 4.70 -2.68 -4.58
N ASP A 65 6.03 -2.65 -4.72
CA ASP A 65 6.73 -1.65 -5.53
C ASP A 65 6.37 -1.82 -7.01
N ASN A 66 6.37 -3.06 -7.52
CA ASN A 66 5.89 -3.37 -8.86
C ASN A 66 4.42 -2.93 -9.07
N ALA A 67 3.52 -3.28 -8.15
CA ALA A 67 2.11 -2.91 -8.23
C ALA A 67 1.91 -1.38 -8.16
N TRP A 68 2.72 -0.67 -7.38
CA TRP A 68 2.72 0.80 -7.33
C TRP A 68 3.13 1.36 -8.69
N ILE A 69 4.27 0.92 -9.23
CA ILE A 69 4.77 1.37 -10.53
C ILE A 69 3.71 1.16 -11.61
N GLU A 70 3.10 -0.03 -11.68
CA GLU A 70 2.04 -0.33 -12.65
C GLU A 70 0.80 0.56 -12.49
N SER A 71 0.45 0.96 -11.26
CA SER A 71 -0.71 1.80 -10.99
C SER A 71 -0.47 3.28 -11.33
N TYR A 72 0.76 3.78 -11.16
CA TYR A 72 1.10 5.21 -11.32
C TYR A 72 1.80 5.58 -12.64
N TYR A 73 2.39 4.63 -13.37
CA TYR A 73 3.12 4.88 -14.62
C TYR A 73 2.37 4.44 -15.88
N LYS A 74 1.06 4.20 -15.80
CA LYS A 74 0.24 3.75 -16.93
C LYS A 74 -0.42 4.88 -17.72
#